data_AF-A0A3M1QI95-F1
#
_entry.id   AF-A0A3M1QI95-F1
#
_cell.length_a   1.000
_cell.length_b   1.000
_cell.length_c   1.000
_cell.angle_alpha   90.00
_cell.angle_beta   90.00
_cell.angle_gamma   90.00
#
_symmetry.space_group_name_H-M   'P 1'
#
loop_
_entity.id
_entity.type
_entity.pdbx_description
1 polymer ?
#
loop_
_entity_poly.entity_id
_entity_poly.type
_entity_poly.pdbx_seq_one_letter_code
_entity_poly.pdbx_strand_id
1 'polypeptide(L)'
;LRFGSKKITYPPFAARQNPPKLMKHITPILPFTTRKLPGNYQFYGGSAAVTLARNGISYVNQFVRSDLGQQMVHFYMRTQNADEMFFQTVLMNSQLRDTVVNDKLRYVDWSQKNSHPKIITKQDYQRLKDSGQLFARKFDIHVDAEILDMLDNDIG
;
A
#
# COMPACT_ATOMS: atom_id res chain seq x y z
N LEU A 1 -6.17 22.12 12.29
CA LEU A 1 -6.17 20.83 11.54
C LEU A 1 -5.77 21.13 10.10
N ARG A 2 -4.48 21.02 9.76
CA ARG A 2 -4.00 21.27 8.40
C ARG A 2 -4.33 20.05 7.55
N PHE A 3 -5.32 20.19 6.67
CA PHE A 3 -5.58 19.23 5.61
C PHE A 3 -4.39 19.25 4.64
N GLY A 4 -3.40 18.39 4.90
CA GLY A 4 -2.31 18.13 3.97
C GLY A 4 -2.87 17.62 2.65
N SER A 5 -2.24 18.03 1.55
CA SER A 5 -2.58 17.61 0.18
C SER A 5 -2.93 16.13 0.12
N LYS A 6 -4.08 15.78 -0.50
CA LYS A 6 -4.54 14.41 -0.81
C LYS A 6 -3.64 13.71 -1.84
N LYS A 7 -2.34 13.78 -1.65
CA LYS A 7 -1.36 13.05 -2.46
C LYS A 7 -0.99 11.84 -1.64
N ILE A 8 -1.59 10.70 -1.97
CA ILE A 8 -1.17 9.40 -1.44
C ILE A 8 0.23 9.17 -2.02
N THR A 9 1.25 9.50 -1.25
CA THR A 9 2.66 9.28 -1.61
C THR A 9 3.13 8.01 -0.93
N TYR A 10 3.25 6.93 -1.71
CA TYR A 10 4.07 5.80 -1.32
C TYR A 10 5.55 6.16 -1.51
N PRO A 11 6.51 5.60 -0.74
CA PRO A 11 7.93 5.75 -1.08
C PRO A 11 8.15 5.36 -2.55
N PRO A 12 9.12 5.99 -3.23
CA PRO A 12 9.39 5.70 -4.63
C PRO A 12 9.49 4.20 -4.78
N PHE A 13 8.63 3.67 -5.64
CA PHE A 13 8.60 2.27 -6.04
C PHE A 13 10.07 1.87 -6.22
N ALA A 14 10.55 0.89 -5.43
CA ALA A 14 11.74 0.16 -5.79
C ALA A 14 11.33 -0.64 -7.02
N ALA A 15 11.21 0.07 -8.15
CA ALA A 15 11.13 -0.54 -9.44
C ALA A 15 12.28 -1.54 -9.44
N ARG A 16 11.98 -2.78 -9.83
CA ARG A 16 12.99 -3.60 -10.47
C ARG A 16 13.41 -2.79 -11.72
N GLN A 17 14.26 -1.80 -11.49
CA GLN A 17 14.91 -0.99 -12.49
C GLN A 17 15.87 -1.98 -13.13
N ASN A 18 15.54 -2.32 -14.37
CA ASN A 18 16.26 -3.19 -15.30
C ASN A 18 15.65 -4.59 -15.42
N PRO A 19 14.98 -4.90 -16.55
CA PRO A 19 14.88 -6.28 -16.98
C PRO A 19 16.31 -6.87 -17.08
N PRO A 20 16.49 -8.19 -16.85
CA PRO A 20 17.79 -8.84 -16.98
C PRO A 20 18.45 -8.44 -18.31
N LYS A 21 19.77 -8.22 -18.34
CA LYS A 21 20.50 -7.67 -19.51
C LYS A 21 20.14 -8.36 -20.84
N LEU A 22 19.82 -9.66 -20.79
CA LEU A 22 19.42 -10.49 -21.93
C LEU A 22 18.10 -10.04 -22.59
N MET A 23 17.22 -9.37 -21.84
CA MET A 23 15.88 -8.98 -22.31
C MET A 23 15.87 -7.65 -23.08
N LYS A 24 16.95 -6.85 -23.01
CA LYS A 24 17.01 -5.50 -23.62
C LYS A 24 16.82 -5.53 -25.15
N HIS A 25 17.26 -6.59 -25.81
CA HIS A 25 17.22 -6.74 -27.27
C HIS A 25 15.90 -7.32 -27.81
N ILE A 26 15.07 -7.92 -26.94
CA ILE A 26 13.75 -8.50 -27.29
C ILE A 26 12.59 -7.58 -26.89
N THR A 27 12.83 -6.60 -26.01
CA THR A 27 11.87 -5.57 -25.60
C THR A 27 11.18 -4.79 -26.73
N PRO A 28 11.83 -4.47 -27.88
CA PRO A 28 11.17 -3.73 -28.97
C PRO A 28 10.15 -4.58 -29.75
N ILE A 29 10.23 -5.92 -29.63
CA ILE A 29 9.49 -6.87 -30.47
C ILE A 29 8.21 -7.34 -29.76
N LEU A 30 8.18 -7.31 -28.42
CA LEU A 30 6.97 -7.46 -27.63
C LEU A 30 6.34 -6.08 -27.39
N PRO A 31 5.18 -5.75 -27.96
CA PRO A 31 4.49 -4.54 -27.58
C PRO A 31 4.03 -4.71 -26.13
N PHE A 32 4.75 -4.09 -25.20
CA PHE A 32 4.22 -3.80 -23.88
C PHE A 32 3.06 -2.81 -24.07
N THR A 33 1.92 -3.34 -24.48
CA THR A 33 0.69 -2.58 -24.68
C THR A 33 0.33 -1.93 -23.35
N THR A 34 0.31 -0.60 -23.34
CA THR A 34 -0.08 0.16 -22.17
C THR A 34 -1.57 -0.10 -21.91
N ARG A 35 -1.87 -0.78 -20.81
CA ARG A 35 -3.26 -1.06 -20.42
C ARG A 35 -3.85 0.17 -19.74
N LYS A 36 -5.01 0.63 -20.19
CA LYS A 36 -5.78 1.70 -19.55
C LYS A 36 -6.71 1.13 -18.47
N LEU A 37 -6.94 1.87 -17.39
CA LEU A 37 -7.93 1.51 -16.39
C LEU A 37 -9.35 1.55 -16.99
N PRO A 38 -10.22 0.59 -16.67
CA PRO A 38 -11.64 0.65 -17.04
C PRO A 38 -12.33 1.92 -16.53
N GLY A 39 -13.34 2.39 -17.27
CA GLY A 39 -14.22 3.48 -16.83
C GLY A 39 -13.57 4.86 -16.70
N ASN A 40 -12.42 5.09 -17.36
CA ASN A 40 -11.65 6.34 -17.24
C ASN A 40 -11.20 6.68 -15.81
N TYR A 41 -11.06 5.66 -14.96
CA TYR A 41 -10.59 5.84 -13.58
C TYR A 41 -9.18 6.40 -13.56
N GLN A 42 -8.93 7.32 -12.63
CA GLN A 42 -7.60 7.81 -12.32
C GLN A 42 -6.88 6.80 -11.44
N PHE A 43 -5.61 6.55 -11.71
CA PHE A 43 -4.83 5.61 -10.94
C PHE A 43 -4.40 6.18 -9.58
N TYR A 44 -4.56 5.40 -8.52
CA TYR A 44 -4.03 5.69 -7.19
C TYR A 44 -3.37 4.45 -6.59
N GLY A 45 -2.25 4.65 -5.88
CA GLY A 45 -1.52 3.58 -5.19
C GLY A 45 -1.03 4.03 -3.83
N GLY A 46 -0.73 3.07 -2.96
CA GLY A 46 -0.32 3.29 -1.58
C GLY A 46 0.12 1.99 -0.91
N SER A 47 -0.16 1.85 0.38
CA SER A 47 0.19 0.62 1.11
C SER A 47 -0.82 -0.50 0.87
N ALA A 48 -0.32 -1.74 0.79
CA ALA A 48 -1.15 -2.94 0.83
C ALA A 48 -1.94 -3.09 2.14
N ALA A 49 -1.46 -2.50 3.24
CA ALA A 49 -2.18 -2.48 4.50
C ALA A 49 -3.14 -1.29 4.54
N VAL A 50 -4.41 -1.55 4.22
CA VAL A 50 -5.50 -0.54 4.28
C VAL A 50 -6.39 -0.75 5.50
N THR A 51 -6.91 0.34 6.06
CA THR A 51 -7.95 0.30 7.09
C THR A 51 -9.23 0.87 6.48
N LEU A 52 -10.29 0.05 6.44
CA LEU A 52 -11.56 0.42 5.83
C LEU A 52 -12.69 0.45 6.86
N ALA A 53 -13.38 1.58 6.94
CA ALA A 53 -14.64 1.67 7.66
C ALA A 53 -15.74 0.87 6.93
N ARG A 54 -16.81 0.54 7.66
CA ARG A 54 -17.93 -0.28 7.16
C ARG A 54 -18.48 0.21 5.82
N ASN A 55 -18.67 1.52 5.66
CA ASN A 55 -19.14 2.13 4.42
C ASN A 55 -18.20 1.87 3.23
N GLY A 56 -16.89 1.96 3.44
CA GLY A 56 -15.87 1.64 2.42
C GLY A 56 -15.91 0.17 2.03
N ILE A 57 -16.04 -0.73 3.00
CA ILE A 57 -16.20 -2.17 2.74
C ILE A 57 -17.47 -2.43 1.93
N SER A 58 -18.60 -1.88 2.36
CA SER A 58 -19.88 -2.02 1.67
C SER A 58 -19.82 -1.48 0.24
N TYR A 59 -19.19 -0.32 0.04
CA TYR A 59 -19.00 0.26 -1.28
C TYR A 59 -18.16 -0.64 -2.18
N VAL A 60 -16.98 -1.07 -1.73
CA VAL A 60 -16.11 -1.94 -2.53
C VAL A 60 -16.82 -3.25 -2.87
N ASN A 61 -17.53 -3.84 -1.90
CA ASN A 61 -18.29 -5.07 -2.08
C ASN A 61 -19.40 -4.93 -3.14
N GLN A 62 -20.11 -3.79 -3.17
CA GLN A 62 -21.10 -3.51 -4.22
C GLN A 62 -20.41 -3.22 -5.56
N PHE A 63 -19.36 -2.41 -5.56
CA PHE A 63 -18.61 -2.03 -6.75
C PHE A 63 -18.13 -3.27 -7.51
N VAL A 64 -17.46 -4.22 -6.84
CA VAL A 64 -16.93 -5.43 -7.50
C VAL A 64 -18.01 -6.29 -8.14
N ARG A 65 -19.30 -6.16 -7.78
CA ARG A 65 -20.41 -6.89 -8.41
C ARG A 65 -20.99 -6.18 -9.64
N SER A 66 -20.63 -4.92 -9.87
CA SER A 66 -21.04 -4.18 -11.08
C SER A 66 -20.22 -4.58 -12.30
N ASP A 67 -20.73 -4.32 -13.51
CA ASP A 67 -20.01 -4.59 -14.76
C ASP A 67 -18.65 -3.88 -14.82
N LEU A 68 -18.60 -2.62 -14.40
CA LEU A 68 -17.35 -1.86 -14.33
C LEU A 68 -16.40 -2.45 -13.28
N GLY A 69 -16.92 -2.85 -12.12
CA GLY A 69 -16.12 -3.48 -11.08
C GLY A 69 -15.53 -4.82 -11.51
N GLN A 70 -16.28 -5.65 -12.23
CA GLN A 70 -15.77 -6.90 -12.80
C GLN A 70 -14.64 -6.63 -13.80
N GLN A 71 -14.79 -5.64 -14.69
CA GLN A 71 -13.70 -5.21 -15.57
C GLN A 71 -12.47 -4.74 -14.78
N MET A 72 -12.67 -3.98 -13.70
CA MET A 72 -11.60 -3.51 -12.83
C MET A 72 -10.88 -4.68 -12.13
N VAL A 73 -11.62 -5.66 -11.59
CA VAL A 73 -11.05 -6.87 -10.99
C VAL A 73 -10.23 -7.65 -12.03
N HIS A 74 -10.78 -7.88 -13.22
CA HIS A 74 -10.04 -8.53 -14.32
C HIS A 74 -8.77 -7.78 -14.73
N PHE A 75 -8.79 -6.44 -14.68
CA PHE A 75 -7.60 -5.63 -14.91
C PHE A 75 -6.54 -5.90 -13.83
N TYR A 76 -6.93 -5.87 -12.55
CA TYR A 76 -6.01 -6.01 -11.42
C TYR A 76 -5.52 -7.45 -11.19
N MET A 77 -6.27 -8.48 -11.60
CA MET A 77 -5.80 -9.88 -11.59
C MET A 77 -4.53 -10.11 -12.43
N ARG A 78 -4.27 -9.25 -13.41
CA ARG A 78 -3.08 -9.30 -14.29
C ARG A 78 -2.10 -8.16 -14.00
N THR A 79 -2.19 -7.58 -12.80
CA THR A 79 -1.38 -6.42 -12.37
C THR A 79 -0.51 -6.84 -11.18
N GLN A 80 0.78 -6.55 -11.25
CA GLN A 80 1.69 -6.78 -10.12
C GLN A 80 1.34 -5.85 -8.95
N ASN A 81 1.42 -6.32 -7.70
CA ASN A 81 1.13 -5.53 -6.50
C ASN A 81 -0.27 -4.88 -6.51
N ALA A 82 -1.28 -5.59 -7.04
CA ALA A 82 -2.65 -5.08 -7.13
C ALA A 82 -3.23 -4.63 -5.78
N ASP A 83 -2.82 -5.26 -4.69
CA ASP A 83 -3.14 -4.93 -3.31
C ASP A 83 -2.68 -3.53 -2.87
N GLU A 84 -1.60 -3.00 -3.47
CA GLU A 84 -1.11 -1.65 -3.25
C GLU A 84 -1.87 -0.58 -4.03
N MET A 85 -2.83 -0.96 -4.90
CA MET A 85 -3.43 -0.04 -5.87
C MET A 85 -4.96 -0.11 -5.95
N PHE A 86 -5.54 -1.30 -5.80
CA PHE A 86 -6.95 -1.54 -6.09
C PHE A 86 -7.86 -0.71 -5.19
N PHE A 87 -7.69 -0.79 -3.87
CA PHE A 87 -8.58 -0.09 -2.92
C PHE A 87 -8.45 1.42 -3.03
N GLN A 88 -7.23 1.92 -3.18
CA GLN A 88 -6.93 3.34 -3.34
C GLN A 88 -7.60 3.86 -4.62
N THR A 89 -7.42 3.15 -5.74
CA THR A 89 -8.02 3.52 -7.03
C THR A 89 -9.55 3.50 -6.96
N VAL A 90 -10.15 2.44 -6.42
CA VAL A 90 -11.61 2.32 -6.34
C VAL A 90 -12.22 3.42 -5.45
N LEU A 91 -11.67 3.63 -4.25
CA LEU A 91 -12.23 4.59 -3.29
C LEU A 91 -12.00 6.04 -3.72
N MET A 92 -10.83 6.37 -4.28
CA MET A 92 -10.53 7.74 -4.72
C MET A 92 -11.32 8.18 -5.97
N ASN A 93 -11.86 7.23 -6.76
CA ASN A 93 -12.76 7.52 -7.88
C ASN A 93 -14.25 7.39 -7.51
N SER A 94 -14.58 7.30 -6.22
CA SER A 94 -15.94 7.16 -5.73
C SER A 94 -16.46 8.41 -5.01
N GLN A 95 -17.73 8.41 -4.62
CA GLN A 95 -18.29 9.41 -3.71
C GLN A 95 -17.64 9.41 -2.31
N LEU A 96 -16.88 8.37 -1.94
CA LEU A 96 -16.16 8.30 -0.66
C LEU A 96 -14.79 8.98 -0.70
N ARG A 97 -14.36 9.54 -1.85
CA ARG A 97 -13.05 10.19 -2.00
C ARG A 97 -12.76 11.22 -0.89
N ASP A 98 -13.78 11.95 -0.46
CA ASP A 98 -13.61 13.00 0.55
C ASP A 98 -13.50 12.48 1.98
N THR A 99 -13.87 11.22 2.22
CA THR A 99 -13.67 10.54 3.50
C THR A 99 -12.33 9.80 3.58
N VAL A 100 -11.59 9.70 2.48
CA VAL A 100 -10.29 9.00 2.47
C VAL A 100 -9.23 9.88 3.15
N VAL A 101 -8.64 9.33 4.22
CA VAL A 101 -7.49 9.91 4.92
C VAL A 101 -6.23 9.23 4.42
N ASN A 102 -5.18 10.00 4.12
CA ASN A 102 -3.88 9.46 3.73
C ASN A 102 -3.06 9.03 4.96
N ASP A 103 -3.66 8.16 5.77
CA ASP A 103 -3.03 7.51 6.91
C ASP A 103 -3.53 6.06 6.96
N LYS A 104 -2.59 5.13 7.15
CA LYS A 104 -2.83 3.68 7.21
C LYS A 104 -2.83 3.14 8.64
N LEU A 105 -2.63 4.00 9.64
CA LEU A 105 -2.59 3.66 11.06
C LEU A 105 -1.57 2.54 11.37
N ARG A 106 -0.51 2.49 10.56
CA ARG A 106 0.55 1.48 10.64
C ARG A 106 1.92 2.11 10.48
N TYR A 107 2.72 1.98 11.53
CA TYR A 107 4.15 2.29 11.52
C TYR A 107 4.90 1.26 10.68
N VAL A 108 5.70 1.76 9.73
CA VAL A 108 6.56 0.95 8.87
C VAL A 108 7.86 1.71 8.67
N ASP A 109 8.97 1.12 9.10
CA ASP A 109 10.27 1.78 8.99
C ASP A 109 10.92 1.49 7.62
N TRP A 110 11.02 2.54 6.80
CA TRP A 110 11.68 2.53 5.48
C TRP A 110 13.04 3.25 5.48
N SER A 111 13.61 3.56 6.65
CA SER A 111 14.87 4.31 6.79
C SER A 111 16.04 3.67 6.04
N GLN A 112 16.05 2.34 5.90
CA GLN A 112 17.08 1.60 5.18
C GLN A 112 16.97 1.66 3.65
N LYS A 113 15.89 2.23 3.09
CA LYS A 113 15.66 2.35 1.63
C LYS A 113 15.80 1.04 0.83
N ASN A 114 15.53 -0.09 1.47
CA ASN A 114 15.53 -1.41 0.85
C ASN A 114 14.18 -1.71 0.15
N SER A 115 14.11 -2.81 -0.58
CA SER A 115 12.85 -3.32 -1.16
C SER A 115 11.83 -3.77 -0.10
N HIS A 116 12.27 -3.92 1.14
CA HIS A 116 11.45 -4.31 2.28
C HIS A 116 11.71 -3.40 3.47
N PRO A 117 10.72 -3.21 4.36
CA PRO A 117 10.89 -2.45 5.59
C PRO A 117 11.98 -3.04 6.48
N LYS A 118 12.63 -2.17 7.26
CA LYS A 118 13.53 -2.54 8.34
C LYS A 118 12.79 -3.38 9.39
N ILE A 119 13.51 -4.33 10.02
CA ILE A 119 13.06 -5.02 11.23
C ILE A 119 13.20 -4.05 12.40
N ILE A 120 12.08 -3.80 13.09
CA ILE A 120 12.01 -2.93 14.26
C ILE A 120 12.66 -3.65 15.44
N THR A 121 13.58 -2.97 16.12
CA THR A 121 14.26 -3.47 17.32
C THR A 121 13.98 -2.58 18.51
N LYS A 122 14.46 -2.96 19.71
CA LYS A 122 14.32 -2.14 20.92
C LYS A 122 14.91 -0.74 20.80
N GLN A 123 15.88 -0.55 19.91
CA GLN A 123 16.47 0.76 19.62
C GLN A 123 15.48 1.72 18.96
N ASP A 124 14.45 1.19 18.29
CA ASP A 124 13.41 1.98 17.62
C ASP A 124 12.19 2.23 18.51
N TYR A 125 12.15 1.69 19.73
CA TYR A 125 10.99 1.67 20.62
C TYR A 125 10.37 3.05 20.82
N GLN A 126 11.19 4.05 21.17
CA GLN A 126 10.69 5.41 21.40
C GLN A 126 10.07 6.01 20.14
N ARG A 127 10.71 5.82 18.98
CA ARG A 127 10.21 6.31 17.70
C ARG A 127 8.90 5.61 17.29
N LEU A 128 8.77 4.32 17.60
CA LEU A 128 7.55 3.55 17.40
C LEU A 128 6.42 4.11 18.29
N LYS A 129 6.66 4.35 19.59
CA LYS A 129 5.68 4.93 20.51
C LYS A 129 5.22 6.33 20.08
N ASP A 130 6.17 7.17 19.71
CA ASP A 130 5.90 8.56 19.30
C ASP A 130 5.17 8.64 17.95
N SER A 131 5.08 7.53 17.20
CA SER A 131 4.44 7.52 15.87
C SER A 131 2.92 7.72 15.91
N GLY A 132 2.27 7.46 17.05
CA GLY A 132 0.82 7.50 17.19
C GLY A 132 0.06 6.50 16.30
N GLN A 133 0.75 5.52 15.73
CA GLN A 133 0.16 4.51 14.85
C GLN A 133 -0.42 3.35 15.68
N LEU A 134 -1.56 2.78 15.24
CA LEU A 134 -2.22 1.69 15.95
C LEU A 134 -1.52 0.34 15.78
N PHE A 135 -0.83 0.15 14.65
CA PHE A 135 -0.13 -1.08 14.34
C PHE A 135 1.31 -0.79 13.89
N ALA A 136 2.16 -1.81 13.90
CA ALA A 136 3.51 -1.71 13.36
C ALA A 136 3.94 -2.96 12.60
N ARG A 137 4.95 -2.82 11.73
CA ARG A 137 5.68 -3.93 11.10
C ARG A 137 7.07 -3.45 10.61
N LYS A 138 8.07 -4.33 10.47
CA LYS A 138 8.06 -5.78 10.75
C LYS A 138 8.85 -6.06 12.03
N PHE A 139 8.44 -7.08 12.76
CA PHE A 139 9.16 -7.63 13.91
C PHE A 139 9.69 -9.02 13.54
N ASP A 140 10.77 -9.43 14.17
CA ASP A 140 11.37 -10.75 13.99
C ASP A 140 12.01 -11.21 15.31
N ILE A 141 11.47 -12.28 15.89
CA ILE A 141 11.90 -12.82 17.19
C ILE A 141 13.34 -13.35 17.17
N HIS A 142 13.88 -13.69 16.00
CA HIS A 142 15.26 -14.14 15.86
C HIS A 142 16.25 -12.98 15.77
N VAL A 143 15.76 -11.75 15.54
CA VAL A 143 16.56 -10.53 15.51
C VAL A 143 16.48 -9.80 16.84
N ASP A 144 15.26 -9.58 17.34
CA ASP A 144 15.03 -8.92 18.62
C ASP A 144 13.63 -9.29 19.14
N ALA A 145 13.57 -10.17 20.13
CA ALA A 145 12.32 -10.53 20.81
C ALA A 145 11.97 -9.57 21.95
N GLU A 146 12.96 -8.88 22.54
CA GLU A 146 12.81 -8.00 23.71
C GLU A 146 11.88 -6.82 23.41
N ILE A 147 11.88 -6.32 22.17
CA ILE A 147 10.94 -5.28 21.73
C ILE A 147 9.47 -5.69 21.87
N LEU A 148 9.14 -6.97 21.73
CA LEU A 148 7.76 -7.45 21.88
C LEU A 148 7.36 -7.42 23.36
N ASP A 149 8.24 -7.90 24.25
CA ASP A 149 8.02 -7.81 25.69
C ASP A 149 7.88 -6.36 26.16
N MET A 150 8.67 -5.44 25.61
CA MET A 150 8.56 -4.01 25.91
C MET A 150 7.20 -3.43 25.49
N LEU A 151 6.69 -3.80 24.32
CA LEU A 151 5.39 -3.36 23.82
C LEU A 151 4.24 -3.95 24.66
N ASP A 152 4.31 -5.23 24.99
CA ASP A 152 3.27 -5.90 25.79
C ASP A 152 3.19 -5.29 27.20
N ASN A 153 4.32 -4.95 27.82
CA ASN A 153 4.37 -4.27 29.12
C ASN A 153 3.81 -2.83 29.08
N ASP A 154 3.85 -2.16 27.94
CA ASP A 154 3.36 -0.78 27.78
C ASP A 154 1.87 -0.71 27.46
N ILE A 155 1.36 -1.71 26.74
CA ILE A 155 -0.04 -1.75 26.28
C ILE A 155 -0.97 -2.38 27.33
N GLY A 156 -0.47 -3.32 28.15
CA GLY A 156 -1.09 -3.82 29.38
C GLY A 156 -2.58 -4.14 29.31
#